data_AF-A0A258RGH7-F1
#
_entry.id   AF-A0A258RGH7-F1
#
_cell.length_a   1.000
_cell.length_b   1.000
_cell.length_c   1.000
_cell.angle_alpha   90.00
_cell.angle_beta   90.00
_cell.angle_gamma   90.00
#
_symmetry.space_group_name_H-M   'P 1'
#
loop_
_entity.id
_entity.type
_entity.pdbx_description
1 polymer ?
#
loop_
_entity_poly.entity_id
_entity_poly.type
_entity_poly.pdbx_seq_one_letter_code
_entity_poly.pdbx_strand_id
1 'polypeptide(L)'
;MQLEPRIIEESAERKVYERFVPLGVVAAIGPWNFPLLLLVAKIAPALLTGNTVIVKPAPTTPLAVVRLGELVKDVVPAGVINIIVDDNDLGDVLSGHSGVAKVSFTGSTVTGRKVMASAANTLKRLTLELGGNDPAIVLDDADPKAIGRRLFEQAMTNSGQVCVAIKRLYVPRSLCDEICDELVAHAEAAIVGDGRKPRLARTCDNPTPVARTALYTR
;
A
#
# COMPACT_ATOMS: atom_id res chain seq x y z
N MET A 1 -3.15 -14.61 18.49
CA MET A 1 -2.81 -15.99 18.09
C MET A 1 -1.55 -16.40 18.84
N GLN A 2 -1.63 -17.34 19.78
CA GLN A 2 -0.42 -17.91 20.40
C GLN A 2 0.03 -19.07 19.54
N LEU A 3 1.28 -19.01 19.07
CA LEU A 3 1.92 -20.12 18.37
C LEU A 3 2.67 -20.93 19.40
N GLU A 4 2.30 -22.19 19.54
CA GLU A 4 3.02 -23.11 20.43
C GLU A 4 4.50 -23.19 20.04
N PRO A 5 5.44 -23.16 20.99
CA PRO A 5 6.84 -23.32 20.70
C PRO A 5 7.11 -24.63 19.96
N ARG A 6 7.87 -24.56 18.87
CA ARG A 6 8.32 -25.75 18.15
C ARG A 6 9.54 -26.31 18.85
N ILE A 7 9.41 -27.49 19.45
CA ILE A 7 10.56 -28.22 20.01
C ILE A 7 11.40 -28.73 18.84
N ILE A 8 12.66 -28.31 18.79
CA ILE A 8 13.66 -28.76 17.82
C ILE A 8 14.38 -29.99 18.38
N GLU A 9 14.70 -29.94 19.67
CA GLU A 9 15.35 -31.04 20.38
C GLU A 9 14.91 -31.06 21.84
N GLU A 10 14.72 -32.26 22.36
CA GLU A 10 14.53 -32.50 23.79
C GLU A 10 15.25 -33.80 24.16
N SER A 11 16.30 -33.66 24.97
CA SER A 11 17.07 -34.76 25.54
C SER A 11 17.21 -34.58 27.06
N ALA A 12 17.82 -35.55 27.73
CA ALA A 12 18.07 -35.46 29.18
C ALA A 12 19.01 -34.28 29.54
N GLU A 13 19.84 -33.83 28.60
CA GLU A 13 20.88 -32.82 28.83
C GLU A 13 20.52 -31.43 28.30
N ARG A 14 19.63 -31.34 27.29
CA ARG A 14 19.26 -30.05 26.68
C ARG A 14 17.86 -30.05 26.07
N LYS A 15 17.26 -28.85 26.04
CA LYS A 15 16.04 -28.56 25.30
C LYS A 15 16.26 -27.35 24.39
N VAL A 16 16.02 -27.54 23.10
CA VAL A 16 16.09 -26.49 22.08
C VAL A 16 14.69 -26.31 21.49
N TYR A 17 14.17 -25.10 21.53
CA TYR A 17 12.87 -24.78 20.94
C TYR A 17 12.92 -23.43 20.21
N GLU A 18 12.07 -23.31 19.21
CA GLU A 18 11.83 -22.08 18.45
C GLU A 18 10.46 -21.52 18.85
N ARG A 19 10.39 -20.20 19.03
CA ARG A 19 9.12 -19.49 19.24
C ARG A 19 9.10 -18.16 18.50
N PHE A 20 7.92 -17.72 18.12
CA PHE A 20 7.68 -16.39 17.56
C PHE A 20 7.12 -15.49 18.64
N VAL A 21 7.79 -14.36 18.89
CA VAL A 21 7.36 -13.35 19.86
C VAL A 21 7.03 -12.03 19.16
N PRO A 22 6.17 -11.18 19.75
CA PRO A 22 5.94 -9.83 19.24
C PRO A 22 7.26 -9.06 19.14
N LEU A 23 7.35 -8.16 18.16
CA LEU A 23 8.50 -7.28 17.99
C LEU A 23 8.48 -6.12 19.00
N GLY A 24 7.30 -5.66 19.39
CA GLY A 24 7.10 -4.49 20.25
C GLY A 24 6.24 -3.45 19.56
N VAL A 25 6.73 -2.21 19.45
CA VAL A 25 6.01 -1.11 18.80
C VAL A 25 6.25 -1.11 17.30
N VAL A 26 5.17 -1.07 16.51
CA VAL A 26 5.20 -0.99 15.04
C VAL A 26 4.73 0.39 14.59
N ALA A 27 5.55 1.10 13.81
CA ALA A 27 5.12 2.30 13.08
C ALA A 27 4.54 1.90 11.71
N ALA A 28 3.23 2.08 11.53
CA ALA A 28 2.52 1.87 10.27
C ALA A 28 2.32 3.20 9.56
N ILE A 29 3.10 3.44 8.50
CA ILE A 29 3.08 4.69 7.72
C ILE A 29 2.39 4.41 6.38
N GLY A 30 1.22 5.03 6.17
CA GLY A 30 0.32 4.75 5.06
C GLY A 30 0.32 5.83 3.97
N PRO A 31 0.03 5.46 2.69
CA PRO A 31 -0.08 6.40 1.59
C PRO A 31 -1.51 6.93 1.46
N TRP A 32 -1.72 7.84 0.52
CA TRP A 32 -3.00 8.51 0.32
C TRP A 32 -3.97 7.77 -0.59
N ASN A 33 -3.49 6.89 -1.49
CA ASN A 33 -4.28 6.34 -2.59
C ASN A 33 -5.26 5.23 -2.17
N PHE A 34 -4.94 4.47 -1.11
CA PHE A 34 -5.83 3.51 -0.48
C PHE A 34 -5.68 3.61 1.05
N PRO A 35 -6.15 4.72 1.66
CA PRO A 35 -5.73 5.12 3.00
C PRO A 35 -6.15 4.11 4.07
N LEU A 36 -7.36 3.55 3.96
CA LEU A 36 -7.83 2.52 4.89
C LEU A 36 -7.22 1.15 4.61
N LEU A 37 -7.35 0.66 3.37
CA LEU A 37 -6.94 -0.70 3.00
C LEU A 37 -5.47 -0.98 3.37
N LEU A 38 -4.57 -0.07 2.98
CA LEU A 38 -3.13 -0.28 3.17
C LEU A 38 -2.68 -0.10 4.61
N LEU A 39 -3.40 0.68 5.42
CA LEU A 39 -3.12 0.77 6.85
C LEU A 39 -3.68 -0.42 7.62
N VAL A 40 -4.90 -0.88 7.31
CA VAL A 40 -5.47 -2.09 7.94
C VAL A 40 -4.61 -3.32 7.64
N ALA A 41 -4.07 -3.44 6.42
CA ALA A 41 -3.12 -4.50 6.06
C ALA A 41 -1.82 -4.48 6.90
N LYS A 42 -1.52 -3.38 7.60
CA LYS A 42 -0.40 -3.27 8.54
C LYS A 42 -0.85 -3.48 9.99
N ILE A 43 -1.99 -2.89 10.37
CA ILE A 43 -2.55 -2.94 11.72
C ILE A 43 -2.95 -4.37 12.08
N ALA A 44 -3.73 -5.04 11.23
CA ALA A 44 -4.27 -6.36 11.52
C ALA A 44 -3.20 -7.41 11.85
N PRO A 45 -2.16 -7.63 11.02
CA PRO A 45 -1.11 -8.59 11.36
C PRO A 45 -0.26 -8.16 12.57
N ALA A 46 -0.04 -6.86 12.78
CA ALA A 46 0.69 -6.37 13.94
C ALA A 46 -0.04 -6.70 15.26
N LEU A 47 -1.34 -6.44 15.32
CA LEU A 47 -2.18 -6.78 16.47
C LEU A 47 -2.32 -8.29 16.67
N LEU A 48 -2.53 -9.05 15.59
CA LEU A 48 -2.67 -10.51 15.65
C LEU A 48 -1.45 -11.20 16.29
N THR A 49 -0.27 -10.61 16.05
CA THR A 49 1.03 -11.07 16.56
C THR A 49 1.43 -10.38 17.87
N GLY A 50 0.53 -9.64 18.52
CA GLY A 50 0.73 -9.09 19.87
C GLY A 50 1.55 -7.80 19.95
N ASN A 51 1.68 -7.05 18.85
CA ASN A 51 2.36 -5.75 18.83
C ASN A 51 1.39 -4.61 19.14
N THR A 52 1.94 -3.46 19.54
CA THR A 52 1.22 -2.18 19.51
C THR A 52 1.57 -1.42 18.24
N VAL A 53 0.69 -0.52 17.81
CA VAL A 53 0.81 0.17 16.52
C VAL A 53 0.66 1.68 16.68
N ILE A 54 1.61 2.42 16.10
CA ILE A 54 1.49 3.84 15.82
C ILE A 54 1.16 3.97 14.33
N VAL A 55 0.00 4.54 14.02
CA VAL A 55 -0.52 4.69 12.67
C VAL A 55 -0.36 6.15 12.25
N LYS A 56 0.40 6.36 11.17
CA LYS A 56 0.58 7.67 10.54
C LYS A 56 -0.03 7.64 9.13
N PRO A 57 -1.25 8.14 8.92
CA PRO A 57 -1.81 8.27 7.58
C PRO A 57 -1.08 9.34 6.76
N ALA A 58 -1.41 9.42 5.47
CA ALA A 58 -1.03 10.56 4.67
C ALA A 58 -1.82 11.81 5.12
N PRO A 59 -1.19 13.00 5.18
CA PRO A 59 -1.85 14.23 5.64
C PRO A 59 -3.02 14.65 4.74
N THR A 60 -3.03 14.22 3.47
CA THR A 60 -4.07 14.56 2.50
C THR A 60 -5.32 13.69 2.60
N THR A 61 -5.25 12.52 3.25
CA THR A 61 -6.40 11.60 3.38
C THR A 61 -6.54 10.95 4.77
N PRO A 62 -6.47 11.72 5.88
CA PRO A 62 -6.44 11.14 7.23
C PRO A 62 -7.83 10.76 7.75
N LEU A 63 -8.90 11.38 7.25
CA LEU A 63 -10.23 11.37 7.88
C LEU A 63 -10.80 9.96 8.06
N ALA A 64 -10.70 9.11 7.04
CA ALA A 64 -11.19 7.74 7.12
C ALA A 64 -10.44 6.91 8.18
N VAL A 65 -9.15 7.17 8.34
CA VAL A 65 -8.27 6.48 9.30
C VAL A 65 -8.56 6.94 10.73
N VAL A 66 -8.80 8.24 10.92
CA VAL A 66 -9.26 8.77 12.21
C VAL A 66 -10.61 8.16 12.59
N ARG A 67 -11.55 8.06 11.64
CA ARG A 67 -12.84 7.41 11.87
C ARG A 67 -12.70 5.94 12.25
N LEU A 68 -11.76 5.20 11.65
CA LEU A 68 -11.44 3.84 12.08
C LEU A 68 -11.00 3.82 13.55
N GLY A 69 -10.13 4.75 13.97
CA GLY A 69 -9.71 4.90 15.36
C GLY A 69 -10.88 5.06 16.33
N GLU A 70 -11.85 5.92 16.01
CA GLU A 70 -13.07 6.12 16.81
C GLU A 70 -13.89 4.84 16.95
N LEU A 71 -13.97 4.04 15.88
CA LEU A 71 -14.75 2.79 15.86
C LEU A 71 -14.09 1.67 16.66
N VAL A 72 -12.76 1.67 16.78
CA VAL A 72 -12.02 0.59 17.46
C VAL A 72 -11.49 0.98 18.85
N LYS A 73 -11.70 2.22 19.29
CA LYS A 73 -11.13 2.76 20.54
C LYS A 73 -11.46 1.92 21.78
N ASP A 74 -12.67 1.35 21.83
CA ASP A 74 -13.16 0.55 22.96
C ASP A 74 -13.01 -0.96 22.71
N VAL A 75 -12.49 -1.35 21.53
CA VAL A 75 -12.26 -2.74 21.14
C VAL A 75 -10.87 -3.21 21.59
N VAL A 76 -9.91 -2.30 21.71
CA VAL A 76 -8.53 -2.58 22.14
C VAL A 76 -8.15 -1.74 23.36
N PRO A 77 -7.24 -2.20 24.23
CA PRO A 77 -6.73 -1.40 25.33
C PRO A 77 -6.11 -0.07 24.87
N ALA A 78 -6.20 0.96 25.71
CA ALA A 78 -5.55 2.24 25.46
C ALA A 78 -4.05 2.06 25.17
N GLY A 79 -3.55 2.74 24.14
CA GLY A 79 -2.15 2.65 23.71
C GLY A 79 -1.82 1.50 22.75
N VAL A 80 -2.74 0.56 22.51
CA VAL A 80 -2.52 -0.53 21.54
C VAL A 80 -2.55 -0.05 20.10
N ILE A 81 -3.47 0.86 19.77
CA ILE A 81 -3.52 1.57 18.50
C ILE A 81 -3.48 3.07 18.80
N ASN A 82 -2.50 3.77 18.24
CA ASN A 82 -2.37 5.22 18.34
C ASN A 82 -2.37 5.78 16.92
N ILE A 83 -3.31 6.66 16.59
CA ILE A 83 -3.38 7.29 15.26
C ILE A 83 -2.94 8.73 15.40
N ILE A 84 -1.89 9.12 14.65
CA ILE A 84 -1.33 10.48 14.70
C ILE A 84 -1.38 11.08 13.30
N VAL A 85 -2.16 12.15 13.16
CA VAL A 85 -2.20 12.97 11.95
C VAL A 85 -1.15 14.06 12.09
N ASP A 86 -0.37 14.27 11.03
CA ASP A 86 0.79 15.16 11.00
C ASP A 86 0.76 16.05 9.75
N ASP A 87 1.69 16.99 9.66
CA ASP A 87 1.92 17.82 8.47
C ASP A 87 3.07 17.27 7.62
N ASN A 88 3.19 15.93 7.58
CA ASN A 88 4.26 15.17 6.93
C ASN A 88 5.66 15.35 7.54
N ASP A 89 5.75 15.71 8.81
CA ASP A 89 6.97 15.92 9.59
C ASP A 89 7.27 14.76 10.56
N LEU A 90 6.31 13.86 10.81
CA LEU A 90 6.46 12.79 11.79
C LEU A 90 7.15 11.52 11.23
N GLY A 91 7.25 11.40 9.90
CA GLY A 91 7.77 10.19 9.25
C GLY A 91 9.20 9.83 9.66
N ASP A 92 10.11 10.81 9.61
CA ASP A 92 11.53 10.60 9.97
C ASP A 92 11.69 10.32 11.47
N VAL A 93 10.97 11.09 12.30
CA VAL A 93 10.95 10.92 13.76
C VAL A 93 10.54 9.51 14.14
N LEU A 94 9.42 8.99 13.61
CA LEU A 94 8.98 7.62 13.87
C LEU A 94 9.96 6.58 13.33
N SER A 95 10.53 6.81 12.15
CA SER A 95 11.47 5.86 11.57
C SER A 95 12.82 5.83 12.27
N GLY A 96 13.19 6.87 12.99
CA GLY A 96 14.43 6.96 13.77
C GLY A 96 14.27 6.57 15.25
N HIS A 97 13.07 6.69 15.81
CA HIS A 97 12.80 6.54 17.25
C HIS A 97 13.26 5.18 17.83
N SER A 98 13.99 5.21 18.94
CA SER A 98 14.56 4.02 19.60
C SER A 98 13.51 3.05 20.16
N GLY A 99 12.36 3.57 20.56
CA GLY A 99 11.22 2.76 21.02
C GLY A 99 10.45 2.04 19.91
N VAL A 100 10.72 2.32 18.63
CA VAL A 100 10.04 1.66 17.50
C VAL A 100 10.87 0.46 17.03
N ALA A 101 10.30 -0.75 17.18
CA ALA A 101 10.95 -1.99 16.81
C ALA A 101 10.82 -2.33 15.31
N LYS A 102 9.76 -1.84 14.66
CA LYS A 102 9.48 -2.06 13.24
C LYS A 102 8.84 -0.86 12.58
N VAL A 103 9.25 -0.57 11.34
CA VAL A 103 8.53 0.36 10.45
C VAL A 103 7.94 -0.42 9.28
N SER A 104 6.65 -0.21 9.01
CA SER A 104 5.97 -0.66 7.80
C SER A 104 5.51 0.56 7.02
N PHE A 105 6.24 0.87 5.95
CA PHE A 105 6.01 2.04 5.12
C PHE A 105 5.47 1.62 3.75
N THR A 106 4.48 2.37 3.27
CA THR A 106 4.07 2.31 1.86
C THR A 106 4.07 3.72 1.28
N GLY A 107 4.71 3.92 0.13
CA GLY A 107 4.80 5.22 -0.51
C GLY A 107 5.84 5.28 -1.63
N SER A 108 6.44 6.46 -1.84
CA SER A 108 7.43 6.63 -2.92
C SER A 108 8.76 5.96 -2.59
N THR A 109 9.49 5.50 -3.62
CA THR A 109 10.83 4.94 -3.46
C THR A 109 11.83 5.96 -2.89
N VAL A 110 11.67 7.24 -3.24
CA VAL A 110 12.50 8.34 -2.69
C VAL A 110 12.30 8.47 -1.18
N THR A 111 11.05 8.48 -0.72
CA THR A 111 10.74 8.55 0.72
C THR A 111 11.13 7.25 1.43
N GLY A 112 10.91 6.09 0.81
CA GLY A 112 11.30 4.79 1.36
C GLY A 112 12.80 4.68 1.66
N ARG A 113 13.65 5.26 0.79
CA ARG A 113 15.10 5.37 1.07
C ARG A 113 15.41 6.21 2.30
N LYS A 114 14.71 7.32 2.51
CA LYS A 114 14.87 8.16 3.71
C LYS A 114 14.45 7.41 4.98
N VAL A 115 13.31 6.72 4.93
CA VAL A 115 12.84 5.87 6.03
C VAL A 115 13.86 4.79 6.35
N MET A 116 14.43 4.13 5.34
CA MET A 116 15.47 3.12 5.54
C MET A 116 16.75 3.69 6.18
N ALA A 117 17.20 4.86 5.72
CA ALA A 117 18.37 5.53 6.27
C ALA A 117 18.17 5.89 7.76
N SER A 118 17.02 6.47 8.10
CA SER A 118 16.66 6.82 9.48
C SER A 118 16.57 5.59 10.39
N ALA A 119 16.06 4.48 9.85
CA ALA A 119 15.95 3.21 10.56
C ALA A 119 17.29 2.51 10.85
N ALA A 120 18.34 2.80 10.08
CA ALA A 120 19.63 2.11 10.18
C ALA A 120 20.30 2.27 11.56
N ASN A 121 20.14 3.43 12.20
CA ASN A 121 20.76 3.74 13.49
C ASN A 121 20.33 2.79 14.63
N THR A 122 19.19 2.13 14.50
CA THR A 122 18.69 1.18 15.52
C THR A 122 18.48 -0.22 14.96
N LEU A 123 18.92 -0.48 13.73
CA LEU A 123 18.76 -1.77 13.03
C LEU A 123 17.33 -2.34 13.09
N LYS A 124 16.31 -1.46 13.08
CA LYS A 124 14.90 -1.87 13.23
C LYS A 124 14.41 -2.63 12.00
N ARG A 125 13.40 -3.49 12.17
CA ARG A 125 12.82 -4.27 11.06
C ARG A 125 12.06 -3.35 10.11
N LEU A 126 12.21 -3.55 8.80
CA LEU A 126 11.54 -2.75 7.77
C LEU A 126 10.62 -3.61 6.89
N THR A 127 9.49 -3.04 6.49
CA THR A 127 8.71 -3.47 5.32
C THR A 127 8.47 -2.22 4.48
N LEU A 128 8.93 -2.24 3.24
CA LEU A 128 8.86 -1.10 2.33
C LEU A 128 8.12 -1.51 1.06
N GLU A 129 6.88 -1.07 0.93
CA GLU A 129 6.09 -1.21 -0.30
C GLU A 129 6.20 0.09 -1.09
N LEU A 130 6.90 0.05 -2.22
CA LEU A 130 7.32 1.25 -2.94
C LEU A 130 6.62 1.35 -4.32
N GLY A 131 7.06 2.31 -5.13
CA GLY A 131 6.50 2.47 -6.47
C GLY A 131 6.92 1.33 -7.41
N GLY A 132 5.97 0.85 -8.22
CA GLY A 132 6.21 -0.08 -9.33
C GLY A 132 6.30 0.61 -10.68
N ASN A 133 6.75 -0.15 -11.69
CA ASN A 133 6.64 0.18 -13.11
C ASN A 133 6.08 -1.04 -13.86
N ASP A 134 4.88 -1.46 -13.47
CA ASP A 134 4.35 -2.80 -13.74
C ASP A 134 4.03 -3.01 -15.23
N PRO A 135 4.65 -4.03 -15.87
CA PRO A 135 4.36 -4.39 -17.24
C PRO A 135 3.16 -5.35 -17.30
N ALA A 136 2.34 -5.19 -18.33
CA ALA A 136 1.46 -6.23 -18.86
C ALA A 136 2.02 -6.69 -20.21
N ILE A 137 2.12 -8.01 -20.40
CA ILE A 137 2.63 -8.62 -21.62
C ILE A 137 1.50 -9.45 -22.22
N VAL A 138 1.08 -9.08 -23.44
CA VAL A 138 0.11 -9.81 -24.25
C VAL A 138 0.87 -10.83 -25.09
N LEU A 139 0.39 -12.07 -25.13
CA LEU A 139 0.94 -13.13 -25.97
C LEU A 139 0.24 -13.14 -27.33
N ASP A 140 0.85 -13.80 -28.31
CA ASP A 140 0.39 -13.86 -29.70
C ASP A 140 -0.94 -14.61 -29.89
N ASP A 141 -1.30 -15.47 -28.95
CA ASP A 141 -2.56 -16.22 -28.91
C ASP A 141 -3.68 -15.52 -28.12
N ALA A 142 -3.42 -14.32 -27.59
CA ALA A 142 -4.39 -13.59 -26.80
C ALA A 142 -5.53 -13.03 -27.68
N ASP A 143 -6.78 -13.22 -27.24
CA ASP A 143 -7.95 -12.58 -27.84
C ASP A 143 -8.09 -11.13 -27.35
N PRO A 144 -7.90 -10.11 -28.22
CA PRO A 144 -7.99 -8.70 -27.83
C PRO A 144 -9.31 -8.33 -27.19
N LYS A 145 -10.43 -8.85 -27.70
CA LYS A 145 -11.79 -8.55 -27.21
C LYS A 145 -12.01 -9.12 -25.82
N ALA A 146 -11.45 -10.30 -25.54
CA ALA A 146 -11.56 -10.93 -24.24
C ALA A 146 -10.76 -10.20 -23.14
N ILE A 147 -9.69 -9.48 -23.50
CA ILE A 147 -8.77 -8.87 -22.53
C ILE A 147 -8.82 -7.34 -22.48
N GLY A 148 -9.33 -6.66 -23.50
CA GLY A 148 -9.33 -5.19 -23.63
C GLY A 148 -9.87 -4.47 -22.40
N ARG A 149 -11.06 -4.86 -21.95
CA ARG A 149 -11.67 -4.31 -20.73
C ARG A 149 -10.78 -4.46 -19.50
N ARG A 150 -10.19 -5.65 -19.31
CA ARG A 150 -9.37 -5.95 -18.13
C ARG A 150 -8.09 -5.12 -18.15
N LEU A 151 -7.45 -4.98 -19.32
CA LEU A 151 -6.26 -4.13 -19.48
C LEU A 151 -6.59 -2.67 -19.13
N PHE A 152 -7.68 -2.13 -19.65
CA PHE A 152 -8.13 -0.78 -19.34
C PHE A 152 -8.42 -0.60 -17.84
N GLU A 153 -9.17 -1.50 -17.23
CA GLU A 153 -9.50 -1.44 -15.80
C GLU A 153 -8.25 -1.52 -14.91
N GLN A 154 -7.29 -2.40 -15.22
CA GLN A 154 -6.05 -2.54 -14.44
C GLN A 154 -5.10 -1.34 -14.60
N ALA A 155 -5.14 -0.65 -15.74
CA ALA A 155 -4.40 0.59 -15.94
C ALA A 155 -5.07 1.79 -15.24
N MET A 156 -6.40 1.84 -15.23
CA MET A 156 -7.15 3.06 -14.92
C MET A 156 -7.92 3.02 -13.59
N THR A 157 -7.92 1.90 -12.86
CA THR A 157 -8.56 1.80 -11.53
C THR A 157 -7.98 2.88 -10.60
N ASN A 158 -8.83 3.53 -9.79
CA ASN A 158 -8.44 4.66 -8.96
C ASN A 158 -7.70 5.77 -9.75
N SER A 159 -8.13 6.00 -11.00
CA SER A 159 -7.50 6.93 -11.94
C SER A 159 -6.02 6.61 -12.22
N GLY A 160 -5.65 5.33 -12.19
CA GLY A 160 -4.28 4.85 -12.36
C GLY A 160 -3.38 5.07 -11.15
N GLN A 161 -3.91 5.57 -10.03
CA GLN A 161 -3.16 5.88 -8.81
C GLN A 161 -2.98 4.63 -7.92
N VAL A 162 -2.55 3.52 -8.52
CA VAL A 162 -2.32 2.24 -7.85
C VAL A 162 -0.85 1.85 -8.00
N CYS A 163 -0.23 1.40 -6.90
CA CYS A 163 1.18 0.99 -6.90
C CYS A 163 1.46 -0.08 -7.97
N VAL A 164 0.51 -1.00 -8.16
CA VAL A 164 0.56 -2.14 -9.09
C VAL A 164 -0.27 -1.96 -10.38
N ALA A 165 -0.76 -0.74 -10.67
CA ALA A 165 -1.45 -0.48 -11.94
C ALA A 165 -0.53 -0.77 -13.13
N ILE A 166 -1.12 -1.22 -14.24
CA ILE A 166 -0.39 -1.39 -15.51
C ILE A 166 0.14 -0.01 -15.94
N LYS A 167 1.47 0.09 -16.07
CA LYS A 167 2.15 1.31 -16.53
C LYS A 167 2.78 1.15 -17.91
N ARG A 168 3.01 -0.10 -18.31
CA ARG A 168 3.57 -0.46 -19.62
C ARG A 168 2.80 -1.66 -20.16
N LEU A 169 2.29 -1.54 -21.39
CA LEU A 169 1.61 -2.63 -22.08
C LEU A 169 2.47 -3.02 -23.28
N TYR A 170 2.92 -4.27 -23.31
CA TYR A 170 3.68 -4.85 -24.41
C TYR A 170 2.78 -5.78 -25.21
N VAL A 171 2.63 -5.51 -26.50
CA VAL A 171 1.69 -6.22 -27.39
C VAL A 171 2.44 -6.70 -28.63
N PRO A 172 2.16 -7.92 -29.14
CA PRO A 172 2.64 -8.36 -30.43
C PRO A 172 2.18 -7.40 -31.53
N ARG A 173 3.04 -7.13 -32.51
CA ARG A 173 2.73 -6.17 -33.59
C ARG A 173 1.42 -6.49 -34.31
N SER A 174 1.12 -7.78 -34.51
CA SER A 174 -0.10 -8.26 -35.15
C SER A 174 -1.39 -7.93 -34.39
N LEU A 175 -1.31 -7.74 -33.06
CA LEU A 175 -2.47 -7.48 -32.20
C LEU A 175 -2.55 -6.01 -31.76
N CYS A 176 -1.60 -5.17 -32.19
CA CYS A 176 -1.47 -3.81 -31.66
C CYS A 176 -2.70 -2.94 -31.98
N ASP A 177 -3.20 -2.98 -33.21
CA ASP A 177 -4.33 -2.16 -33.64
C ASP A 177 -5.62 -2.59 -32.90
N GLU A 178 -5.91 -3.89 -32.86
CA GLU A 178 -7.09 -4.43 -32.17
C GLU A 178 -7.08 -4.14 -30.66
N ILE A 179 -5.93 -4.27 -30.00
CA ILE A 179 -5.81 -3.92 -28.57
C ILE A 179 -5.98 -2.41 -28.36
N CYS A 180 -5.43 -1.58 -29.25
CA CYS A 180 -5.61 -0.13 -29.18
C CYS A 180 -7.09 0.24 -29.34
N ASP A 181 -7.79 -0.35 -30.30
CA ASP A 181 -9.21 -0.10 -30.55
C ASP A 181 -10.07 -0.44 -29.33
N GLU A 182 -9.82 -1.59 -28.70
CA GLU A 182 -10.51 -1.99 -27.46
C GLU A 182 -10.24 -1.02 -26.30
N LEU A 183 -8.99 -0.57 -26.13
CA LEU A 183 -8.64 0.39 -25.09
C LEU A 183 -9.28 1.77 -25.33
N VAL A 184 -9.31 2.23 -26.59
CA VAL A 184 -9.97 3.49 -27.00
C VAL A 184 -11.46 3.41 -26.72
N ALA A 185 -12.13 2.34 -27.13
CA ALA A 185 -13.56 2.16 -26.88
C ALA A 185 -13.90 2.24 -25.38
N HIS A 186 -13.07 1.65 -24.52
CA HIS A 186 -13.25 1.74 -23.07
C HIS A 186 -12.91 3.12 -22.49
N ALA A 187 -11.93 3.82 -23.07
CA ALA A 187 -11.58 5.17 -22.67
C ALA A 187 -12.70 6.17 -23.01
N GLU A 188 -13.27 6.10 -24.21
CA GLU A 188 -14.37 6.96 -24.66
C GLU A 188 -15.66 6.73 -23.85
N ALA A 189 -15.91 5.47 -23.47
CA ALA A 189 -17.05 5.12 -22.62
C ALA A 189 -16.84 5.48 -21.13
N ALA A 190 -15.61 5.83 -20.71
CA ALA A 190 -15.32 6.09 -19.31
C ALA A 190 -15.87 7.46 -18.86
N ILE A 191 -16.74 7.44 -17.86
CA ILE A 191 -17.27 8.67 -17.28
C ILE A 191 -16.29 9.21 -16.22
N VAL A 192 -15.92 10.48 -16.35
CA VAL A 192 -15.09 11.28 -15.43
C VAL A 192 -15.96 12.33 -14.73
N GLY A 193 -15.76 12.60 -13.43
CA GLY A 193 -16.71 13.38 -12.62
C GLY A 193 -16.65 13.07 -11.12
N ASP A 194 -17.58 13.63 -10.35
CA ASP A 194 -17.62 13.55 -8.88
C ASP A 194 -17.94 12.13 -8.37
N GLY A 195 -17.02 11.54 -7.59
CA GLY A 195 -17.16 10.20 -7.01
C GLY A 195 -18.34 10.00 -6.05
N ARG A 196 -19.04 11.07 -5.64
CA ARG A 196 -20.27 10.98 -4.83
C ARG A 196 -21.53 10.70 -5.66
N LYS A 197 -21.46 10.79 -6.99
CA LYS A 197 -22.64 10.59 -7.87
C LYS A 197 -22.84 9.11 -8.21
N PRO A 198 -24.10 8.61 -8.22
CA PRO A 198 -24.41 7.19 -8.40
C PRO A 198 -24.17 6.65 -9.83
N ARG A 199 -23.90 7.51 -10.82
CA ARG A 199 -23.44 7.14 -12.17
C ARG A 199 -22.07 7.79 -12.43
N LEU A 200 -21.03 7.16 -11.89
CA LEU A 200 -19.59 7.44 -12.07
C LEU A 200 -19.08 8.78 -11.46
N ALA A 201 -17.83 8.89 -10.99
CA ALA A 201 -16.66 8.72 -11.86
C ALA A 201 -15.27 8.77 -11.18
N ARG A 202 -14.26 8.30 -11.93
CA ARG A 202 -12.83 8.26 -11.58
C ARG A 202 -12.30 9.68 -11.38
N THR A 203 -12.01 10.08 -10.14
CA THR A 203 -11.39 11.36 -9.79
C THR A 203 -9.88 11.21 -9.60
N CYS A 204 -9.11 12.21 -10.01
CA CYS A 204 -7.74 12.37 -9.50
C CYS A 204 -7.83 13.18 -8.20
N ASP A 205 -7.63 12.51 -7.07
CA ASP A 205 -7.85 13.07 -5.73
C ASP A 205 -6.75 14.06 -5.28
N ASN A 206 -5.79 14.39 -6.16
CA ASN A 206 -4.67 15.26 -5.83
C ASN A 206 -4.20 16.07 -7.08
N PRO A 207 -4.02 17.41 -6.97
CA PRO A 207 -3.54 18.23 -8.09
C PRO A 207 -2.08 17.93 -8.51
N THR A 208 -1.24 17.41 -7.60
CA THR A 208 0.17 17.13 -7.93
C THR A 208 0.35 15.98 -8.93
N PRO A 209 -0.36 14.83 -8.82
CA PRO A 209 -0.40 13.82 -9.87
C PRO A 209 -0.83 14.33 -11.25
N VAL A 210 -1.81 15.23 -11.33
CA VAL A 210 -2.30 15.78 -12.62
C VAL A 210 -1.18 16.50 -13.39
N ALA A 211 -0.42 17.35 -12.70
CA ALA A 211 0.71 18.07 -13.30
C ALA A 211 1.82 17.11 -13.78
N ARG A 212 2.06 16.01 -13.05
CA ARG A 212 3.06 15.02 -13.43
C ARG A 212 2.62 14.18 -14.64
N THR A 213 1.36 13.79 -14.73
CA THR A 213 0.83 13.03 -15.87
C THR A 213 0.95 13.83 -17.17
N ALA A 214 0.67 15.14 -17.12
CA ALA A 214 0.76 16.03 -18.28
C ALA A 214 2.18 16.14 -18.90
N LEU A 215 3.23 15.77 -18.16
CA LEU A 215 4.61 15.72 -18.67
C LEU A 215 4.89 14.50 -19.55
N TYR A 216 4.08 13.44 -19.43
CA TYR A 216 4.28 12.16 -20.14
C TYR A 216 3.33 11.97 -21.33
N THR A 217 2.34 12.84 -21.51
CA THR A 217 1.31 12.76 -22.56
C THR A 217 1.53 13.79 -23.67
N ARG A 218 2.77 14.22 -23.90
CA ARG A 218 3.18 15.14 -24.98
C ARG A 218 3.95 14.39 -26.05
#